data_AF-A0A1D8AZK2-F1
#
_entry.id   AF-A0A1D8AZK2-F1
#
_cell.length_a   1.000
_cell.length_b   1.000
_cell.length_c   1.000
_cell.angle_alpha   90.00
_cell.angle_beta   90.00
_cell.angle_gamma   90.00
#
_symmetry.space_group_name_H-M   'P 1'
#
loop_
_entity.id
_entity.type
_entity.pdbx_description
1 polymer ?
#
loop_
_entity_poly.entity_id
_entity_poly.type
_entity_poly.pdbx_seq_one_letter_code
_entity_poly.pdbx_strand_id
1 'polypeptide(L)'
;MISATQSNHPLGLVTNREPEDVTLTVACTRIRNSGMRVTKPRVALLAALLRFPGPASIERIHQEVGTKSCDLVTIYRCLAAFEGLGLVRRSYLHNGTCLYEQTVNAARRYHIICKECGRTDPVDYELAEGLEQKIAERGYTQVSHVVEFFGVCPICQQAAKAAASRVTAVKIVPSV
;
A
#
# COMPACT_ATOMS: atom_id res chain seq x y z
N MET A 1 -26.72 52.12 -26.20
CA MET A 1 -26.81 52.27 -24.74
C MET A 1 -26.56 50.90 -24.09
N ILE A 2 -25.51 50.86 -23.27
CA ILE A 2 -25.22 50.04 -22.07
C ILE A 2 -25.23 48.50 -22.13
N SER A 3 -24.09 47.98 -21.66
CA SER A 3 -23.61 46.62 -21.41
C SER A 3 -24.25 45.91 -20.19
N ALA A 4 -24.00 44.59 -20.12
CA ALA A 4 -23.55 43.81 -18.94
C ALA A 4 -24.53 42.91 -18.14
N THR A 5 -24.12 41.63 -18.07
CA THR A 5 -24.17 40.66 -16.92
C THR A 5 -25.53 40.11 -16.46
N GLN A 6 -25.71 38.80 -16.21
CA GLN A 6 -25.06 37.96 -15.17
C GLN A 6 -25.03 36.47 -15.62
N SER A 7 -23.90 35.74 -15.61
CA SER A 7 -23.14 35.14 -14.48
C SER A 7 -23.93 34.14 -13.62
N ASN A 8 -23.71 32.84 -13.84
CA ASN A 8 -22.97 31.94 -12.93
C ASN A 8 -23.45 30.48 -13.03
N HIS A 9 -22.50 29.67 -13.46
CA HIS A 9 -22.34 28.26 -13.13
C HIS A 9 -22.49 28.05 -11.61
N PRO A 10 -22.96 26.87 -11.16
CA PRO A 10 -22.04 26.12 -10.31
C PRO A 10 -22.00 24.62 -10.61
N LEU A 11 -20.76 24.14 -10.79
CA LEU A 11 -20.14 23.02 -10.07
C LEU A 11 -21.00 21.74 -9.99
N GLY A 12 -20.72 20.69 -10.75
CA GLY A 12 -19.40 20.06 -10.86
C GLY A 12 -19.26 18.98 -9.79
N LEU A 13 -19.85 17.83 -10.06
CA LEU A 13 -19.52 16.48 -9.57
C LEU A 13 -18.74 16.42 -8.24
N VAL A 14 -19.49 16.20 -7.15
CA VAL A 14 -18.95 15.67 -5.89
C VAL A 14 -18.33 14.31 -6.21
N THR A 15 -17.00 14.23 -6.18
CA THR A 15 -16.29 12.96 -6.34
C THR A 15 -16.19 12.27 -4.98
N ASN A 16 -16.49 10.97 -4.96
CA ASN A 16 -16.48 10.05 -3.81
C ASN A 16 -15.10 9.98 -3.08
N ARG A 17 -14.66 11.02 -2.36
CA ARG A 17 -13.40 11.06 -1.57
C ARG A 17 -13.57 10.88 -0.06
N GLU A 18 -14.80 10.78 0.44
CA GLU A 18 -15.08 10.88 1.88
C GLU A 18 -14.39 9.83 2.80
N PRO A 19 -14.16 8.55 2.43
CA PRO A 19 -13.54 7.59 3.35
C PRO A 19 -12.02 7.76 3.51
N GLU A 20 -11.30 8.22 2.47
CA GLU A 20 -9.85 8.44 2.54
C GLU A 20 -9.52 9.64 3.44
N ASP A 21 -10.29 10.73 3.33
CA ASP A 21 -10.10 11.96 4.10
C ASP A 21 -10.37 11.75 5.61
N VAL A 22 -11.37 10.94 5.95
CA VAL A 22 -11.64 10.55 7.35
C VAL A 22 -10.49 9.70 7.90
N THR A 23 -10.00 8.73 7.13
CA THR A 23 -8.89 7.85 7.55
C THR A 23 -7.62 8.65 7.81
N LEU A 24 -7.28 9.58 6.92
CA LEU A 24 -6.12 10.44 7.08
C LEU A 24 -6.23 11.32 8.33
N THR A 25 -7.44 11.81 8.63
CA THR A 25 -7.73 12.61 9.82
C THR A 25 -7.52 11.81 11.11
N VAL A 26 -7.99 10.55 11.15
CA VAL A 26 -7.77 9.63 12.27
C VAL A 26 -6.27 9.39 12.48
N ALA A 27 -5.52 9.10 11.42
CA ALA A 27 -4.08 8.88 11.50
C ALA A 27 -3.33 10.13 12.04
N CYS A 28 -3.66 11.31 11.52
CA CYS A 28 -3.08 12.57 11.99
C CYS A 28 -3.41 12.86 13.47
N THR A 29 -4.60 12.47 13.93
CA THR A 29 -5.00 12.59 15.34
C THR A 29 -4.18 11.67 16.23
N ARG A 30 -3.96 10.41 15.83
CA ARG A 30 -3.08 9.48 16.56
C ARG A 30 -1.64 10.01 16.67
N ILE A 31 -1.10 10.60 15.59
CA ILE A 31 0.21 11.27 15.63
C ILE A 31 0.20 12.40 16.66
N ARG A 32 -0.81 13.28 16.63
CA ARG A 32 -0.90 14.41 17.57
C ARG A 32 -0.98 13.95 19.02
N ASN A 33 -1.80 12.93 19.30
CA ASN A 33 -1.99 12.39 20.65
C ASN A 33 -0.74 11.71 21.21
N SER A 34 0.18 11.26 20.35
CA SER A 34 1.49 10.74 20.76
C SER A 34 2.52 11.83 21.11
N GLY A 35 2.15 13.11 21.06
CA GLY A 35 3.06 14.24 21.27
C GLY A 35 3.93 14.58 20.05
N MET A 36 3.79 13.86 18.94
CA MET A 36 4.51 14.15 17.70
C MET A 36 3.86 15.25 16.87
N ARG A 37 4.69 16.06 16.21
CA ARG A 37 4.22 17.07 15.27
C ARG A 37 3.65 16.44 13.99
N VAL A 38 2.47 16.86 13.57
CA VAL A 38 1.90 16.50 12.26
C VAL A 38 2.57 17.37 11.18
N THR A 39 3.61 16.85 10.53
CA THR A 39 4.40 17.57 9.52
C THR A 39 3.93 17.28 8.10
N LYS A 40 4.26 18.15 7.14
CA LYS A 40 3.95 17.93 5.71
C LYS A 40 4.44 16.56 5.20
N PRO A 41 5.69 16.11 5.47
CA PRO A 41 6.14 14.78 5.06
C PRO A 41 5.33 13.63 5.67
N ARG A 42 4.92 13.73 6.94
CA ARG A 42 4.09 12.71 7.59
C ARG A 42 2.72 12.59 6.95
N VAL A 43 2.08 13.72 6.67
CA VAL A 43 0.77 13.75 6.00
C VAL A 43 0.88 13.23 4.57
N ALA A 44 1.90 13.64 3.82
CA ALA A 44 2.12 13.16 2.45
C ALA A 44 2.35 11.65 2.39
N LEU A 45 3.16 11.11 3.30
CA LEU A 45 3.40 9.67 3.38
C LEU A 45 2.16 8.89 3.80
N LEU A 46 1.39 9.36 4.79
CA LEU A 46 0.11 8.73 5.15
C LEU A 46 -0.86 8.72 3.97
N ALA A 47 -1.02 9.85 3.28
CA ALA A 47 -1.89 9.94 2.11
C ALA A 47 -1.45 9.01 0.98
N ALA A 48 -0.14 8.84 0.77
CA ALA A 48 0.38 7.87 -0.20
C ALA A 48 0.09 6.42 0.23
N LEU A 49 0.33 6.08 1.50
CA LEU A 49 0.07 4.75 2.04
C LEU A 49 -1.40 4.34 1.93
N LEU A 50 -2.34 5.29 2.11
CA LEU A 50 -3.77 5.05 1.99
C LEU A 50 -4.23 4.70 0.57
N ARG A 51 -3.45 5.04 -0.46
CA ARG A 51 -3.75 4.70 -1.86
C ARG A 51 -3.32 3.29 -2.24
N PHE A 52 -2.48 2.64 -1.43
CA PHE A 52 -2.09 1.25 -1.70
C PHE A 52 -3.18 0.29 -1.21
N PRO A 53 -3.58 -0.70 -2.04
CA PRO A 53 -4.57 -1.70 -1.66
C PRO A 53 -4.04 -2.75 -0.67
N GLY A 54 -2.75 -2.73 -0.32
CA GLY A 54 -2.08 -3.66 0.59
C GLY A 54 -0.59 -3.34 0.73
N PRO A 55 0.23 -4.28 1.23
CA PRO A 55 1.66 -4.02 1.47
C PRO A 55 2.40 -3.58 0.22
N ALA A 56 3.29 -2.59 0.37
CA ALA A 56 4.11 -2.03 -0.69
C ALA A 56 5.56 -1.84 -0.25
N SER A 57 6.51 -1.98 -1.19
CA SER A 57 7.92 -1.71 -0.92
C SER A 57 8.19 -0.21 -0.77
N ILE A 58 9.30 0.13 -0.12
CA ILE A 58 9.67 1.53 0.08
C ILE A 58 9.91 2.26 -1.23
N GLU A 59 10.42 1.58 -2.27
CA GLU A 59 10.65 2.16 -3.59
C GLU A 59 9.32 2.61 -4.21
N ARG A 60 8.29 1.76 -4.12
CA ARG A 60 6.95 2.10 -4.62
C ARG A 60 6.31 3.22 -3.82
N ILE A 61 6.46 3.19 -2.50
CA ILE A 61 5.97 4.26 -1.62
C ILE A 61 6.66 5.58 -1.93
N HIS A 62 7.97 5.58 -2.13
CA HIS A 62 8.75 6.78 -2.47
C HIS A 62 8.36 7.34 -3.84
N GLN A 63 8.12 6.47 -4.83
CA GLN A 63 7.58 6.87 -6.13
C GLN A 63 6.19 7.52 -5.98
N GLU A 64 5.31 6.93 -5.17
CA GLU A 64 3.94 7.41 -4.94
C GLU A 64 3.88 8.74 -4.16
N VAL A 65 4.77 8.96 -3.20
CA VAL A 65 4.92 10.24 -2.48
C VAL A 65 5.48 11.34 -3.40
N GLY A 66 6.23 10.94 -4.43
CA GLY A 66 6.96 11.82 -5.32
C GLY A 66 8.35 12.12 -4.77
N THR A 67 9.38 11.77 -5.54
CA THR A 67 10.79 11.83 -5.14
C THR A 67 11.31 13.24 -4.83
N LYS A 68 10.63 14.28 -5.33
CA LYS A 68 10.93 15.69 -5.03
C LYS A 68 10.26 16.20 -3.75
N SER A 69 9.25 15.49 -3.26
CA SER A 69 8.42 15.90 -2.12
C SER A 69 8.99 15.43 -0.78
N CYS A 70 9.68 14.28 -0.77
CA CYS A 70 10.20 13.66 0.44
C CYS A 70 11.37 12.73 0.09
N ASP A 71 12.51 12.88 0.77
CA ASP A 71 13.65 11.98 0.57
C ASP A 71 13.44 10.62 1.27
N LEU A 72 14.23 9.62 0.87
CA LEU A 72 14.15 8.26 1.43
C LEU A 72 14.43 8.23 2.93
N VAL A 73 15.39 9.02 3.42
CA VAL A 73 15.75 9.06 4.85
C VAL A 73 14.57 9.52 5.69
N THR A 74 13.83 10.52 5.22
CA THR A 74 12.62 11.05 5.85
C THR A 74 11.50 10.03 5.79
N ILE A 75 11.34 9.31 4.67
CA ILE A 75 10.38 8.21 4.57
C ILE A 75 10.69 7.13 5.61
N TYR A 76 11.93 6.64 5.70
CA TYR A 76 12.33 5.65 6.70
C TYR A 76 12.02 6.10 8.13
N ARG A 77 12.37 7.34 8.49
CA ARG A 77 12.08 7.91 9.82
C ARG A 77 10.58 8.00 10.10
N CYS A 78 9.78 8.36 9.09
CA CYS A 78 8.33 8.42 9.24
C CYS A 78 7.72 7.03 9.38
N LEU A 79 8.14 6.05 8.56
CA LEU A 79 7.67 4.67 8.64
C LEU A 79 7.98 4.05 10.01
N ALA A 80 9.20 4.24 10.53
CA ALA A 80 9.57 3.77 11.87
C ALA A 80 8.69 4.39 12.98
N ALA A 81 8.40 5.69 12.87
CA ALA A 81 7.50 6.37 13.81
C ALA A 81 6.05 5.85 13.68
N PHE A 82 5.59 5.56 12.47
CA PHE A 82 4.24 5.06 12.21
C PHE A 82 4.06 3.62 12.68
N GLU A 83 5.07 2.77 12.54
CA GLU A 83 5.10 1.43 13.15
C GLU A 83 4.94 1.50 14.67
N GLY A 84 5.70 2.39 15.33
CA GLY A 84 5.59 2.59 16.78
C GLY A 84 4.22 3.10 17.25
N LEU A 85 3.44 3.72 16.36
CA LEU A 85 2.06 4.17 16.62
C LEU A 85 0.98 3.18 16.16
N GLY A 86 1.35 2.03 15.58
CA GLY A 86 0.39 1.11 14.99
C GLY A 86 -0.41 1.73 13.84
N LEU A 87 0.16 2.70 13.13
CA LEU A 87 -0.40 3.30 11.91
C LEU A 87 0.01 2.55 10.65
N VAL A 88 1.14 1.86 10.73
CA VAL A 88 1.71 1.03 9.67
C VAL A 88 2.17 -0.29 10.27
N ARG A 89 2.00 -1.37 9.53
CA ARG A 89 2.62 -2.67 9.80
C ARG A 89 3.73 -2.91 8.79
N ARG A 90 4.85 -3.46 9.27
CA ARG A 90 5.95 -3.94 8.44
C ARG A 90 5.87 -5.44 8.25
N SER A 91 6.21 -5.88 7.05
CA SER A 91 6.30 -7.28 6.65
C SER A 91 7.42 -7.46 5.62
N TYR A 92 7.61 -8.67 5.08
CA TYR A 92 8.80 -9.00 4.31
C TYR A 92 8.48 -9.91 3.13
N LEU A 93 8.86 -9.45 1.94
CA LEU A 93 8.90 -10.31 0.76
C LEU A 93 9.92 -11.44 0.97
N HIS A 94 9.75 -12.56 0.27
CA HIS A 94 10.62 -13.74 0.37
C HIS A 94 12.13 -13.48 0.10
N ASN A 95 12.48 -12.36 -0.54
CA ASN A 95 13.86 -11.95 -0.80
C ASN A 95 14.42 -10.99 0.28
N GLY A 96 13.68 -10.75 1.36
CA GLY A 96 14.05 -9.83 2.44
C GLY A 96 13.62 -8.37 2.23
N THR A 97 13.00 -8.02 1.10
CA THR A 97 12.48 -6.66 0.87
C THR A 97 11.42 -6.30 1.90
N CYS A 98 11.61 -5.19 2.61
CA CYS A 98 10.62 -4.66 3.55
C CYS A 98 9.39 -4.15 2.81
N LEU A 99 8.22 -4.54 3.31
CA LEU A 99 6.92 -4.10 2.84
C LEU A 99 6.20 -3.36 3.97
N TYR A 100 5.39 -2.37 3.60
CA TYR A 100 4.67 -1.52 4.54
C TYR A 100 3.21 -1.40 4.13
N GLU A 101 2.33 -1.51 5.11
CA GLU A 101 0.87 -1.44 4.93
C GLU A 101 0.25 -0.55 6.00
N GLN A 102 -0.68 0.32 5.63
CA GLN A 102 -1.43 1.13 6.59
C GLN A 102 -2.40 0.26 7.42
N THR A 103 -2.54 0.57 8.70
CA THR A 103 -3.40 -0.16 9.64
C THR A 103 -4.45 0.73 10.30
N VAL A 104 -4.73 1.90 9.72
CA VAL A 104 -5.53 2.94 10.36
C VAL A 104 -6.97 2.48 10.59
N ASN A 105 -7.55 1.79 9.59
CA ASN A 105 -8.94 1.35 9.55
C ASN A 105 -9.12 -0.16 9.22
N ALA A 106 -8.04 -0.94 9.27
CA ALA A 106 -8.06 -2.28 8.70
C ALA A 106 -8.60 -3.34 9.69
N ALA A 107 -9.74 -3.94 9.36
CA ALA A 107 -9.91 -5.38 9.61
C ALA A 107 -8.75 -6.11 8.92
N ARG A 108 -8.16 -7.12 9.55
CA ARG A 108 -7.04 -7.86 8.96
C ARG A 108 -7.48 -8.48 7.64
N ARG A 109 -6.87 -8.05 6.54
CA ARG A 109 -7.02 -8.64 5.22
C ARG A 109 -5.73 -9.32 4.84
N TYR A 110 -5.84 -10.46 4.18
CA TYR A 110 -4.70 -11.14 3.60
C TYR A 110 -4.54 -10.71 2.15
N HIS A 111 -3.29 -10.73 1.70
CA HIS A 111 -2.94 -10.31 0.37
C HIS A 111 -1.95 -11.30 -0.26
N ILE A 112 -2.07 -11.44 -1.58
CA ILE A 112 -1.05 -12.07 -2.40
C ILE A 112 -0.28 -11.00 -3.17
N ILE A 113 1.05 -11.09 -3.13
CA ILE A 113 1.97 -10.14 -3.75
C ILE A 113 2.72 -10.84 -4.88
N CYS A 114 2.70 -10.22 -6.06
CA CYS A 114 3.41 -10.71 -7.23
C CYS A 114 4.93 -10.52 -7.06
N LYS A 115 5.69 -11.60 -7.19
CA LYS A 115 7.16 -11.62 -7.09
C LYS A 115 7.85 -10.81 -8.19
N GLU A 116 7.19 -10.62 -9.34
CA GLU A 116 7.76 -9.96 -10.52
C GLU A 116 7.44 -8.47 -10.59
N CYS A 117 6.17 -8.10 -10.38
CA CYS A 117 5.71 -6.71 -10.54
C CYS A 117 5.25 -6.06 -9.24
N GLY A 118 5.24 -6.79 -8.13
CA GLY A 118 4.76 -6.28 -6.85
C GLY A 118 3.25 -6.03 -6.78
N ARG A 119 2.46 -6.39 -7.80
CA ARG A 119 1.00 -6.28 -7.75
C ARG A 119 0.45 -7.02 -6.52
N THR A 120 -0.45 -6.36 -5.80
CA THR A 120 -1.07 -6.87 -4.58
C THR A 120 -2.56 -7.06 -4.82
N ASP A 121 -3.05 -8.29 -4.65
CA ASP A 121 -4.46 -8.62 -4.76
C ASP A 121 -4.97 -9.17 -3.40
N PRO A 122 -6.22 -8.88 -2.99
CA PRO A 122 -6.78 -9.37 -1.73
C PRO A 122 -7.02 -10.89 -1.79
N VAL A 123 -6.97 -11.53 -0.62
CA VAL A 123 -7.27 -12.95 -0.43
C VAL A 123 -8.33 -13.07 0.66
N ASP A 124 -9.47 -13.66 0.30
CA ASP A 124 -10.49 -14.06 1.26
C ASP A 124 -9.99 -15.32 1.97
N TYR A 125 -9.51 -15.17 3.21
CA TYR A 125 -8.95 -16.27 3.99
C TYR A 125 -9.42 -16.21 5.44
N GLU A 126 -10.46 -16.98 5.73
CA GLU A 126 -11.12 -17.05 7.05
C GLU A 126 -10.32 -17.87 8.09
N LEU A 127 -9.40 -18.73 7.63
CA LEU A 127 -8.69 -19.73 8.46
C LEU A 127 -7.82 -19.15 9.59
N ALA A 128 -7.49 -17.87 9.52
CA ALA A 128 -6.68 -17.21 10.54
C ALA A 128 -7.53 -16.58 11.67
N GLU A 129 -8.85 -16.55 11.53
CA GLU A 129 -9.75 -16.17 12.62
C GLU A 129 -9.67 -17.19 13.77
N GLY A 130 -9.47 -16.70 15.00
CA GLY A 130 -9.37 -17.54 16.20
C GLY A 130 -8.00 -18.19 16.47
N LEU A 131 -7.02 -18.10 15.55
CA LEU A 131 -5.68 -18.66 15.79
C LEU A 131 -4.96 -17.94 16.94
N GLU A 132 -5.02 -16.61 16.97
CA GLU A 132 -4.41 -15.82 18.04
C GLU A 132 -5.04 -16.11 19.40
N GLN A 133 -6.36 -16.33 19.42
CA GLN A 133 -7.08 -16.67 20.65
C GLN A 133 -6.64 -18.03 21.19
N LYS A 134 -6.51 -19.05 20.33
CA LYS A 134 -5.98 -20.37 20.73
C LYS A 134 -4.55 -20.30 21.27
N ILE A 135 -3.72 -19.38 20.75
CA ILE A 135 -2.38 -19.15 21.27
C ILE A 135 -2.44 -18.42 22.63
N ALA A 136 -3.34 -17.45 22.77
CA ALA A 136 -3.54 -16.74 24.04
C ALA A 136 -4.05 -17.68 25.16
N GLU A 137 -4.91 -18.64 24.84
CA GLU A 137 -5.38 -19.70 25.76
C GLU A 137 -4.24 -20.57 26.31
N ARG A 138 -3.09 -20.58 25.63
CA ARG A 138 -1.86 -21.25 26.11
C ARG A 138 -1.01 -20.37 27.04
N GLY A 139 -1.49 -19.19 27.43
CA GLY A 139 -0.82 -18.26 28.34
C GLY A 139 0.08 -17.23 27.66
N TYR A 140 0.06 -17.13 26.32
CA TYR A 140 0.79 -16.09 25.61
C TYR A 140 0.03 -14.76 25.64
N THR A 141 0.74 -13.65 25.85
CA THR A 141 0.17 -12.30 25.84
C THR A 141 0.67 -11.51 24.64
N GLN A 142 -0.11 -10.53 24.17
CA GLN A 142 0.25 -9.66 23.03
C GLN A 142 0.54 -10.45 21.74
N VAL A 143 -0.25 -11.50 21.49
CA VAL A 143 -0.12 -12.34 20.30
C VAL A 143 -0.46 -11.52 19.07
N SER A 144 0.40 -11.58 18.06
CA SER A 144 0.13 -11.08 16.72
C SER A 144 0.69 -12.04 15.68
N HIS A 145 0.05 -12.12 14.52
CA HIS A 145 0.60 -12.83 13.36
C HIS A 145 0.76 -11.93 12.13
N VAL A 146 1.68 -12.35 11.25
CA VAL A 146 1.88 -11.79 9.91
C VAL A 146 1.74 -12.94 8.93
N VAL A 147 0.87 -12.78 7.93
CA VAL A 147 0.66 -13.75 6.85
C VAL A 147 0.74 -12.99 5.54
N GLU A 148 1.61 -13.47 4.66
CA GLU A 148 1.78 -12.93 3.32
C GLU A 148 1.85 -14.06 2.31
N PHE A 149 1.10 -13.94 1.22
CA PHE A 149 1.18 -14.87 0.11
C PHE A 149 2.05 -14.27 -1.00
N PHE A 150 2.91 -15.08 -1.60
CA PHE A 150 3.77 -14.64 -2.70
C PHE A 150 3.65 -15.57 -3.89
N GLY A 151 3.40 -15.00 -5.08
CA GLY A 151 3.25 -15.77 -6.32
C GLY A 151 3.62 -14.96 -7.54
N VAL A 152 3.45 -15.51 -8.74
CA VAL A 152 3.56 -14.73 -9.99
C VAL A 152 2.15 -14.49 -10.51
N CYS A 153 1.75 -13.24 -10.68
CA CYS A 153 0.39 -12.92 -11.12
C CYS A 153 0.14 -13.41 -12.56
N PRO A 154 -1.12 -13.63 -12.97
CA PRO A 154 -1.45 -14.11 -14.31
C PRO A 154 -0.88 -13.25 -15.43
N ILE A 155 -0.78 -11.93 -15.23
CA ILE A 155 -0.21 -10.98 -16.20
C ILE A 155 1.27 -11.28 -16.45
N CYS A 156 2.06 -11.42 -15.37
CA CYS A 156 3.48 -11.73 -15.48
C CYS A 156 3.72 -13.13 -16.06
N GLN A 157 2.88 -14.11 -15.70
CA GLN A 157 2.94 -15.45 -16.29
C GLN A 157 2.69 -15.41 -17.81
N GLN A 158 1.72 -14.62 -18.27
CA GLN A 158 1.43 -14.46 -19.71
C GLN A 158 2.57 -13.75 -20.44
N ALA A 159 3.14 -12.68 -19.85
CA ALA A 159 4.27 -11.97 -20.42
C ALA A 159 5.50 -12.89 -20.59
N ALA A 160 5.80 -13.72 -19.59
CA ALA A 160 6.88 -14.70 -19.65
C ALA A 160 6.65 -15.75 -20.75
N LYS A 161 5.41 -16.27 -20.88
CA LYS A 161 5.03 -17.19 -21.96
C LYS A 161 5.19 -16.57 -23.34
N ALA A 162 4.74 -15.32 -23.53
CA ALA A 162 4.85 -14.59 -24.80
C ALA A 162 6.31 -14.33 -25.19
N ALA A 163 7.17 -13.98 -24.21
CA ALA A 163 8.61 -13.81 -24.43
C ALA A 163 9.27 -15.12 -24.86
N ALA A 164 8.95 -16.25 -24.20
CA ALA A 164 9.49 -17.56 -24.54
C ALA A 164 9.11 -18.00 -25.97
N SER A 165 7.85 -17.79 -26.39
CA SER A 165 7.39 -18.13 -27.75
C SER A 165 8.07 -17.31 -28.83
N ARG A 166 8.41 -16.03 -28.56
CA ARG A 166 9.16 -15.17 -29.51
C ARG A 166 10.61 -15.63 -29.67
N VAL A 167 11.27 -16.06 -28.60
CA VAL A 167 12.64 -16.59 -28.64
C VAL A 167 12.70 -17.90 -29.44
N THR A 168 11.69 -18.76 -29.32
CA THR A 168 11.60 -20.00 -30.12
C THR A 168 11.37 -19.69 -31.61
N ALA A 169 10.51 -18.72 -31.95
CA ALA A 169 10.27 -18.34 -33.35
C ALA A 169 11.51 -17.73 -34.03
N VAL A 170 12.31 -16.94 -33.31
CA VAL A 170 13.55 -16.34 -33.85
C VAL A 170 14.64 -17.38 -34.12
N LYS A 171 14.68 -18.49 -33.38
CA LYS A 171 15.65 -19.58 -33.59
C LYS A 171 15.31 -20.53 -34.75
N ILE A 172 14.11 -20.43 -35.35
CA ILE A 172 13.65 -21.33 -36.43
C ILE A 172 13.93 -20.74 -37.82
N VAL A 173 14.40 -19.50 -37.95
CA VAL A 173 14.80 -18.95 -39.25
C VAL A 173 16.14 -19.59 -39.66
N PRO A 174 16.20 -20.45 -40.70
CA PRO A 174 17.47 -20.99 -41.17
C PRO A 174 18.27 -19.83 -41.76
N SER A 175 19.55 -19.72 -41.38
CA SER A 175 20.51 -18.90 -42.11
C SER A 175 20.63 -19.51 -43.52
N VAL A 176 20.00 -18.88 -44.50
CA VAL A 176 20.19 -19.16 -45.93
C VAL A 176 21.46 -18.48 -46.40
#